data_AF-A0A0W1R5E7-F1
#
_entry.id   AF-A0A0W1R5E7-F1
#
_cell.length_a   1.000
_cell.length_b   1.000
_cell.length_c   1.000
_cell.angle_alpha   90.00
_cell.angle_beta   90.00
_cell.angle_gamma   90.00
#
_symmetry.space_group_name_H-M   'P 1'
#
loop_
_entity.id
_entity.type
_entity.pdbx_description
1 polymer ?
#
loop_
_entity_poly.entity_id
_entity_poly.type
_entity_poly.pdbx_seq_one_letter_code
_entity_poly.pdbx_strand_id
1 'polypeptide(L)'
;MKLDELRTVQSKERRKDSLQQLRDSFYADVADYIADLKAERKRVADAANDPFSSPEVGRLTDEIETAEEVVEAVYERRVGKVVKLASFAAADMPVDEDGFTNEERALFEDLVARIDRNKSTVLDILSGRRAPERSDEKSGTADAGPAATDPSPVADATPDVVSEARESPSNSVEPSKQAGSGPTDPSSGTNDGVLADAMGGESADEAAGASDSGASPSPTADTESQPIPPDTPDPDAGSDSPSDEPASTSADGDASADTGTTVDVERTTVRITQDVGSIFGVDEREYELAAEDVVTLPTTNAEPLLARDAAERLE
;
A
#
# COMPACT_ATOMS: atom_id res chain seq x y z
N MET A 1 10.80 15.61 3.38
CA MET A 1 9.42 15.08 3.42
C MET A 1 8.62 15.75 4.54
N LYS A 2 7.28 15.80 4.47
CA LYS A 2 6.40 16.35 5.52
C LYS A 2 5.14 15.49 5.74
N LEU A 3 4.46 15.63 6.89
CA LEU A 3 3.24 14.87 7.21
C LEU A 3 2.11 15.03 6.19
N ASP A 4 1.92 16.23 5.63
CA ASP A 4 0.86 16.46 4.62
C ASP A 4 1.15 15.73 3.30
N GLU A 5 2.44 15.59 2.95
CA GLU A 5 2.87 14.80 1.80
C GLU A 5 2.59 13.31 2.04
N LEU A 6 2.88 12.80 3.25
CA LEU A 6 2.55 11.43 3.66
C LEU A 6 1.05 11.13 3.57
N ARG A 7 0.20 12.02 4.08
CA ARG A 7 -1.27 11.89 3.99
C ARG A 7 -1.77 11.93 2.55
N THR A 8 -1.13 12.72 1.70
CA THR A 8 -1.44 12.78 0.27
C THR A 8 -1.10 11.45 -0.40
N VAL A 9 0.07 10.88 -0.10
CA VAL A 9 0.49 9.55 -0.58
C VAL A 9 -0.49 8.48 -0.12
N GLN A 10 -0.83 8.43 1.17
CA GLN A 10 -1.80 7.50 1.73
C GLN A 10 -3.17 7.58 1.03
N SER A 11 -3.65 8.79 0.77
CA SER A 11 -4.92 9.01 0.09
C SER A 11 -4.89 8.51 -1.35
N LYS A 12 -3.78 8.72 -2.07
CA LYS A 12 -3.60 8.22 -3.44
C LYS A 12 -3.50 6.69 -3.46
N GLU A 13 -2.78 6.12 -2.50
CA GLU A 13 -2.56 4.68 -2.38
C GLU A 13 -3.87 3.92 -2.12
N ARG A 14 -4.77 4.49 -1.29
CA ARG A 14 -6.08 3.92 -1.00
C ARG A 14 -7.06 3.93 -2.18
N ARG A 15 -6.95 4.90 -3.09
CA ARG A 15 -7.95 5.13 -4.15
C ARG A 15 -7.77 4.23 -5.37
N LYS A 16 -6.55 3.81 -5.66
CA LYS A 16 -6.22 3.01 -6.84
C LYS A 16 -5.82 1.61 -6.42
N ASP A 17 -6.20 0.61 -7.19
CA ASP A 17 -5.79 -0.79 -6.98
C ASP A 17 -4.39 -1.06 -7.53
N SER A 18 -3.90 -0.22 -8.46
CA SER A 18 -2.52 -0.27 -8.95
C SER A 18 -1.55 0.46 -8.03
N LEU A 19 -0.28 0.03 -8.07
CA LEU A 19 0.82 0.66 -7.34
C LEU A 19 0.94 2.12 -7.81
N GLN A 20 0.97 3.09 -6.89
CA GLN A 20 1.26 4.47 -7.28
C GLN A 20 2.76 4.65 -7.45
N GLN A 21 3.15 5.51 -8.39
CA GLN A 21 4.55 5.87 -8.57
C GLN A 21 5.05 6.66 -7.35
N LEU A 22 5.93 6.02 -6.58
CA LEU A 22 6.72 6.66 -5.53
C LEU A 22 8.16 6.79 -5.97
N ARG A 23 8.90 7.68 -5.31
CA ARG A 23 10.34 7.78 -5.48
C ARG A 23 11.00 6.53 -4.89
N ASP A 24 12.07 6.06 -5.51
CA ASP A 24 12.86 4.93 -5.02
C ASP A 24 13.35 5.11 -3.57
N SER A 25 13.64 6.36 -3.18
CA SER A 25 14.10 6.77 -1.85
C SER A 25 12.99 6.98 -0.83
N PHE A 26 11.72 6.77 -1.18
CA PHE A 26 10.58 7.18 -0.36
C PHE A 26 10.70 6.72 1.10
N TYR A 27 11.01 5.44 1.35
CA TYR A 27 11.12 4.93 2.72
C TYR A 27 12.32 5.50 3.48
N ALA A 28 13.43 5.79 2.79
CA ALA A 28 14.57 6.48 3.38
C ALA A 28 14.20 7.94 3.75
N ASP A 29 13.51 8.65 2.87
CA ASP A 29 13.06 10.03 3.10
C ASP A 29 12.08 10.12 4.29
N VAL A 30 11.22 9.11 4.49
CA VAL A 30 10.34 9.01 5.66
C VAL A 30 11.13 8.70 6.93
N ALA A 31 12.10 7.78 6.85
CA ALA A 31 12.94 7.44 7.98
C ALA A 31 13.72 8.67 8.49
N ASP A 32 14.29 9.45 7.58
CA ASP A 32 14.97 10.71 7.90
C ASP A 32 14.01 11.72 8.55
N TYR A 33 12.80 11.88 8.00
CA TYR A 33 11.78 12.78 8.57
C TYR A 33 11.37 12.38 10.00
N ILE A 34 11.11 11.09 10.26
CA ILE A 34 10.76 10.60 11.60
C ILE A 34 11.94 10.76 12.56
N ALA A 35 13.16 10.52 12.09
CA ALA A 35 14.38 10.71 12.89
C ALA A 35 14.56 12.18 13.28
N ASP A 36 14.36 13.11 12.35
CA ASP A 36 14.41 14.55 12.60
C ASP A 36 13.35 14.99 13.62
N LEU A 37 12.10 14.52 13.49
CA LEU A 37 11.04 14.80 14.47
C LEU A 37 11.40 14.26 15.87
N LYS A 38 11.94 13.04 15.96
CA LYS A 38 12.37 12.45 17.24
C LYS A 38 13.52 13.24 17.86
N ALA A 39 14.46 13.73 17.05
CA ALA A 39 15.57 14.57 17.50
C ALA A 39 15.09 15.95 17.96
N GLU A 40 14.12 16.55 17.26
CA GLU A 40 13.47 17.80 17.65
C GLU A 40 12.74 17.65 18.99
N ARG A 41 11.87 16.65 19.10
CA ARG A 41 11.14 16.34 20.34
C ARG A 41 12.09 16.18 21.53
N LYS A 42 13.22 15.50 21.32
CA LYS A 42 14.24 15.34 22.36
C LYS A 42 14.83 16.69 22.78
N ARG A 43 15.23 17.54 21.83
CA ARG A 43 15.78 18.87 22.12
C ARG A 43 14.79 19.77 22.85
N VAL A 44 13.52 19.76 22.44
CA VAL A 44 12.44 20.51 23.11
C VAL A 44 12.18 19.97 24.52
N ALA A 45 12.15 18.65 24.69
CA ALA A 45 11.97 18.02 25.99
C ALA A 45 13.13 18.33 26.95
N ASP A 46 14.39 18.27 26.47
CA ASP A 46 15.57 18.57 27.28
C ASP A 46 15.61 20.06 27.72
N ALA A 47 15.01 20.96 26.95
CA ALA A 47 14.92 22.39 27.27
C ALA A 47 13.72 22.75 28.18
N ALA A 48 12.73 21.86 28.30
CA ALA A 48 11.50 22.13 29.06
C ALA A 48 11.69 21.88 30.57
N ASN A 49 11.17 22.80 31.40
CA ASN A 49 11.18 22.62 32.86
C ASN A 49 10.31 21.43 33.30
N ASP A 50 9.17 21.21 32.62
CA ASP A 50 8.33 20.03 32.75
C ASP A 50 7.99 19.49 31.35
N PRO A 51 8.74 18.48 30.86
CA PRO A 51 8.55 17.95 29.52
C PRO A 51 7.18 17.29 29.31
N PHE A 52 6.59 16.71 30.37
CA PHE A 52 5.31 15.99 30.28
C PHE A 52 4.12 16.93 30.12
N SER A 53 4.25 18.16 30.61
CA SER A 53 3.22 19.20 30.48
C SER A 53 3.47 20.16 29.33
N SER A 54 4.57 19.99 28.57
CA SER A 54 4.92 20.87 27.46
C SER A 54 4.00 20.62 26.26
N PRO A 55 3.21 21.61 25.81
CA PRO A 55 2.34 21.46 24.64
C PRO A 55 3.13 21.16 23.36
N GLU A 56 4.38 21.61 23.28
CA GLU A 56 5.23 21.41 22.12
C GLU A 56 5.77 19.98 22.05
N VAL A 57 6.15 19.40 23.19
CA VAL A 57 6.55 17.97 23.27
C VAL A 57 5.37 17.07 22.93
N GLY A 58 4.16 17.41 23.43
CA GLY A 58 2.93 16.70 23.08
C GLY A 58 2.66 16.71 21.58
N ARG A 59 2.65 17.90 20.94
CA ARG A 59 2.44 18.02 19.49
C ARG A 59 3.44 17.22 18.67
N LEU A 60 4.74 17.29 19.02
CA LEU A 60 5.77 16.53 18.32
C LEU A 60 5.59 15.02 18.52
N THR A 61 5.11 14.59 19.69
CA THR A 61 4.80 13.18 19.95
C THR A 61 3.65 12.72 19.08
N ASP A 62 2.54 13.46 19.07
CA ASP A 62 1.37 13.16 18.23
C ASP A 62 1.74 13.15 16.74
N GLU A 63 2.60 14.07 16.29
CA GLU A 63 3.06 14.14 14.90
C GLU A 63 3.90 12.92 14.52
N ILE A 64 4.80 12.47 15.40
CA ILE A 64 5.60 11.25 15.19
C ILE A 64 4.70 10.03 15.09
N GLU A 65 3.80 9.85 16.05
CA GLU A 65 2.88 8.70 16.08
C GLU A 65 2.00 8.68 14.82
N THR A 66 1.43 9.84 14.45
CA THR A 66 0.63 9.96 13.23
C THR A 66 1.45 9.66 11.97
N ALA A 67 2.71 10.10 11.89
CA ALA A 67 3.56 9.83 10.74
C ALA A 67 3.88 8.33 10.61
N GLU A 68 4.16 7.66 11.73
CA GLU A 68 4.41 6.22 11.80
C GLU A 68 3.17 5.42 11.35
N GLU A 69 2.00 5.72 11.90
CA GLU A 69 0.74 5.07 11.51
C GLU A 69 0.41 5.26 10.02
N VAL A 70 0.62 6.47 9.49
CA VAL A 70 0.35 6.77 8.08
C VAL A 70 1.29 5.98 7.17
N VAL A 71 2.59 5.88 7.51
CA VAL A 71 3.54 5.13 6.67
C VAL A 71 3.29 3.62 6.75
N GLU A 72 2.91 3.10 7.92
CA GLU A 72 2.53 1.69 8.09
C GLU A 72 1.32 1.36 7.21
N ALA A 73 0.27 2.19 7.26
CA ALA A 73 -0.90 2.02 6.42
C ALA A 73 -0.58 2.10 4.91
N VAL A 74 0.38 2.94 4.51
CA VAL A 74 0.87 2.99 3.11
C VAL A 74 1.57 1.68 2.76
N TYR A 75 2.47 1.21 3.62
CA TYR A 75 3.22 -0.04 3.42
C TYR A 75 2.29 -1.26 3.30
N GLU A 76 1.31 -1.42 4.20
CA GLU A 76 0.36 -2.53 4.18
C GLU A 76 -0.46 -2.58 2.88
N ARG A 77 -0.87 -1.41 2.38
CA ARG A 77 -1.60 -1.31 1.12
C ARG A 77 -0.73 -1.67 -0.07
N ARG A 78 0.52 -1.19 -0.08
CA ARG A 78 1.45 -1.42 -1.18
C ARG A 78 1.95 -2.86 -1.21
N VAL A 79 2.28 -3.46 -0.07
CA VAL A 79 2.75 -4.86 -0.01
C VAL A 79 1.71 -5.83 -0.56
N GLY A 80 0.42 -5.58 -0.32
CA GLY A 80 -0.66 -6.38 -0.91
C GLY A 80 -0.64 -6.34 -2.45
N LYS A 81 -0.39 -5.16 -3.02
CA LYS A 81 -0.28 -4.97 -4.48
C LYS A 81 1.00 -5.61 -5.03
N VAL A 82 2.13 -5.47 -4.33
CA VAL A 82 3.39 -6.13 -4.68
C VAL A 82 3.22 -7.65 -4.74
N VAL A 83 2.56 -8.25 -3.74
CA VAL A 83 2.26 -9.69 -3.72
C VAL A 83 1.35 -10.11 -4.88
N LYS A 84 0.33 -9.29 -5.19
CA LYS A 84 -0.56 -9.52 -6.34
C LYS A 84 0.22 -9.50 -7.66
N LEU A 85 1.07 -8.50 -7.87
CA LEU A 85 1.93 -8.39 -9.05
C LEU A 85 2.90 -9.57 -9.14
N ALA A 86 3.54 -9.97 -8.03
CA ALA A 86 4.45 -11.11 -8.02
C ALA A 86 3.75 -12.43 -8.40
N SER A 87 2.50 -12.60 -7.94
CA SER A 87 1.67 -13.76 -8.29
C SER A 87 1.34 -13.79 -9.78
N PHE A 88 1.10 -12.64 -10.40
CA PHE A 88 0.86 -12.53 -11.83
C PHE A 88 2.14 -12.76 -12.66
N ALA A 89 3.27 -12.19 -12.23
CA ALA A 89 4.56 -12.39 -12.89
C ALA A 89 4.98 -13.87 -12.89
N ALA A 90 4.83 -14.57 -11.77
CA ALA A 90 5.14 -16.01 -11.67
C ALA A 90 4.16 -16.92 -12.47
N ALA A 91 3.01 -16.37 -12.86
CA ALA A 91 2.07 -16.99 -13.79
C ALA A 91 2.38 -16.65 -15.26
N ASP A 92 3.58 -16.11 -15.55
CA ASP A 92 4.03 -15.69 -16.87
C ASP A 92 3.13 -14.62 -17.52
N MET A 93 2.42 -13.83 -16.69
CA MET A 93 1.59 -12.72 -17.15
C MET A 93 2.38 -11.41 -17.15
N PRO A 94 2.17 -10.54 -18.15
CA PRO A 94 2.82 -9.24 -18.16
C PRO A 94 2.33 -8.39 -16.98
N VAL A 95 3.27 -7.77 -16.27
CA VAL A 95 2.99 -6.89 -15.15
C VAL A 95 3.73 -5.57 -15.34
N ASP A 96 3.12 -4.50 -14.86
CA ASP A 96 3.76 -3.20 -14.77
C ASP A 96 4.64 -3.14 -13.50
N GLU A 97 5.94 -2.99 -13.71
CA GLU A 97 6.95 -2.88 -12.64
C GLU A 97 7.29 -1.41 -12.31
N ASP A 98 6.51 -0.46 -12.82
CA ASP A 98 6.70 0.96 -12.54
C ASP A 98 6.22 1.33 -11.13
N GLY A 99 6.94 2.26 -10.50
CA GLY A 99 6.52 2.88 -9.24
C GLY A 99 6.88 2.13 -7.95
N PHE A 100 7.67 1.05 -8.05
CA PHE A 100 8.27 0.38 -6.91
C PHE A 100 9.35 1.26 -6.26
N THR A 101 9.38 1.23 -4.92
CA THR A 101 10.56 1.66 -4.16
C THR A 101 11.69 0.62 -4.26
N ASN A 102 12.90 0.97 -3.80
CA ASN A 102 14.02 0.03 -3.78
C ASN A 102 13.70 -1.23 -2.96
N GLU A 103 13.11 -1.03 -1.78
CA GLU A 103 12.73 -2.09 -0.85
C GLU A 103 11.65 -3.00 -1.45
N GLU A 104 10.66 -2.41 -2.11
CA GLU A 104 9.56 -3.17 -2.74
C GLU A 104 10.02 -3.95 -3.97
N ARG A 105 10.94 -3.40 -4.78
CA ARG A 105 11.50 -4.10 -5.94
C ARG A 105 12.25 -5.36 -5.50
N ALA A 106 13.08 -5.23 -4.47
CA ALA A 106 13.79 -6.37 -3.88
C ALA A 106 12.81 -7.43 -3.33
N LEU A 107 11.72 -7.00 -2.67
CA LEU A 107 10.68 -7.91 -2.20
C LEU A 107 9.96 -8.63 -3.35
N PHE A 108 9.60 -7.90 -4.41
CA PHE A 108 8.96 -8.45 -5.60
C PHE A 108 9.79 -9.55 -6.26
N GLU A 109 11.06 -9.27 -6.54
CA GLU A 109 11.97 -10.23 -7.17
C GLU A 109 12.12 -11.52 -6.33
N ASP A 110 12.24 -11.39 -5.00
CA ASP A 110 12.33 -12.55 -4.10
C ASP A 110 11.01 -13.34 -4.07
N LEU A 111 9.86 -12.67 -4.07
CA LEU A 111 8.55 -13.34 -4.11
C LEU A 111 8.37 -14.13 -5.42
N VAL A 112 8.66 -13.52 -6.58
CA VAL A 112 8.59 -14.21 -7.88
C VAL A 112 9.52 -15.43 -7.88
N ALA A 113 10.78 -15.26 -7.47
CA ALA A 113 11.74 -16.34 -7.42
C ALA A 113 11.32 -17.47 -6.44
N ARG A 114 10.64 -17.16 -5.33
CA ARG A 114 10.11 -18.16 -4.39
C ARG A 114 8.94 -18.92 -5.00
N ILE A 115 8.02 -18.23 -5.67
CA ILE A 115 6.86 -18.84 -6.33
C ILE A 115 7.31 -19.77 -7.46
N ASP A 116 8.27 -19.34 -8.29
CA ASP A 116 8.79 -20.18 -9.38
C ASP A 116 9.55 -21.41 -8.90
N ARG A 117 10.33 -21.27 -7.83
CA ARG A 117 10.97 -22.42 -7.17
C ARG A 117 9.95 -23.41 -6.63
N ASN A 118 8.85 -22.91 -6.04
CA ASN A 118 7.75 -23.75 -5.58
C ASN A 118 7.05 -24.45 -6.77
N LYS A 119 6.66 -23.70 -7.81
CA LYS A 119 6.06 -24.22 -9.05
C LYS A 119 6.90 -25.33 -9.66
N SER A 120 8.21 -25.10 -9.81
CA SER A 120 9.15 -26.10 -10.32
C SER A 120 9.20 -27.35 -9.45
N THR A 121 9.27 -27.18 -8.12
CA THR A 121 9.27 -28.29 -7.16
C THR A 121 7.98 -29.11 -7.26
N VAL A 122 6.83 -28.46 -7.34
CA VAL A 122 5.52 -29.11 -7.48
C VAL A 122 5.45 -29.88 -8.80
N LEU A 123 5.86 -29.28 -9.92
CA LEU A 123 5.89 -29.93 -11.23
C LEU A 123 6.85 -31.13 -11.26
N ASP A 124 7.98 -31.07 -10.58
CA ASP A 124 8.91 -32.20 -10.45
C ASP A 124 8.31 -33.36 -9.64
N ILE A 125 7.54 -33.06 -8.60
CA ILE A 125 6.81 -34.09 -7.84
C ILE A 125 5.70 -34.71 -8.72
N LEU A 126 4.91 -33.88 -9.39
CA LEU A 126 3.81 -34.34 -10.25
C LEU A 126 4.30 -35.16 -11.45
N SER A 127 5.48 -34.84 -11.99
CA SER A 127 6.13 -35.59 -13.08
C SER A 127 6.91 -36.82 -12.58
N GLY A 128 7.00 -37.04 -11.26
CA GLY A 128 7.73 -38.15 -10.66
C GLY A 128 9.26 -38.01 -10.71
N ARG A 129 9.79 -36.85 -11.09
CA ARG A 129 11.23 -36.54 -11.02
C ARG A 129 11.73 -36.34 -9.59
N ARG A 130 10.81 -36.09 -8.65
CA ARG A 130 11.10 -35.93 -7.23
C ARG A 130 10.05 -36.68 -6.41
N ALA A 131 10.49 -37.44 -5.40
CA ALA A 131 9.57 -37.97 -4.40
C ALA A 131 9.07 -36.81 -3.54
N PRO A 132 7.77 -36.77 -3.16
CA PRO A 132 7.33 -35.80 -2.16
C PRO A 132 8.15 -36.05 -0.90
N GLU A 133 8.88 -35.03 -0.44
CA GLU A 133 9.50 -35.04 0.87
C GLU A 133 8.34 -35.21 1.86
N ARG A 134 8.07 -36.45 2.28
CA ARG A 134 7.31 -36.64 3.51
C ARG A 134 8.18 -36.02 4.57
N SER A 135 7.68 -34.98 5.23
CA SER A 135 8.29 -34.47 6.44
C SER A 135 8.19 -35.57 7.51
N ASP A 136 9.04 -36.58 7.39
CA ASP A 136 9.31 -37.55 8.43
C ASP A 136 10.15 -36.81 9.47
N GLU A 137 9.47 -36.13 10.40
CA GLU A 137 9.97 -35.94 11.75
C GLU A 137 10.20 -37.33 12.36
N LYS A 138 11.37 -37.92 12.09
CA LYS A 138 12.16 -38.82 12.94
C LYS A 138 13.37 -39.33 12.17
N SER A 139 14.47 -38.58 12.24
CA SER A 139 15.79 -39.20 12.34
C SER A 139 16.26 -39.08 13.78
N GLY A 140 15.62 -39.88 14.64
CA GLY A 140 16.23 -40.32 15.88
C GLY A 140 17.01 -41.59 15.56
N THR A 141 18.32 -41.51 15.52
CA THR A 141 19.22 -42.65 15.66
C THR A 141 20.04 -42.47 16.94
N ALA A 142 19.52 -42.99 18.05
CA ALA A 142 20.32 -43.81 18.96
C ALA A 142 20.41 -45.19 18.28
N ASP A 143 21.53 -45.91 18.21
CA ASP A 143 22.47 -46.28 19.27
C ASP A 143 23.69 -46.97 18.63
N ALA A 144 24.90 -46.68 19.14
CA ALA A 144 25.98 -47.64 19.42
C ALA A 144 27.26 -46.87 19.80
N GLY A 145 27.53 -46.74 21.10
CA GLY A 145 28.83 -46.31 21.61
C GLY A 145 29.93 -47.36 21.37
N PRO A 146 31.20 -47.00 21.65
CA PRO A 146 31.81 -47.65 22.79
C PRO A 146 32.66 -46.75 23.70
N ALA A 147 32.60 -47.12 24.98
CA ALA A 147 33.69 -47.20 25.95
C ALA A 147 34.48 -45.94 26.37
N ALA A 148 34.19 -45.57 27.61
CA ALA A 148 35.01 -44.87 28.60
C ALA A 148 36.54 -44.93 28.42
N THR A 149 37.19 -43.78 28.63
CA THR A 149 38.53 -43.71 29.22
C THR A 149 38.62 -42.48 30.14
N ASP A 150 38.49 -42.75 31.43
CA ASP A 150 39.24 -42.20 32.58
C ASP A 150 40.12 -40.96 32.33
N PRO A 151 39.95 -39.89 33.14
CA PRO A 151 41.07 -39.09 33.58
C PRO A 151 41.25 -39.20 35.10
N SER A 152 42.36 -39.80 35.50
CA SER A 152 42.90 -39.84 36.86
C SER A 152 44.03 -38.80 37.04
N PRO A 153 44.45 -38.48 38.28
CA PRO A 153 44.48 -37.09 38.79
C PRO A 153 45.88 -36.50 38.99
N VAL A 154 45.96 -35.19 39.28
CA VAL A 154 47.03 -34.63 40.12
C VAL A 154 46.45 -33.73 41.20
N ALA A 155 46.83 -34.07 42.43
CA ALA A 155 46.62 -33.32 43.65
C ALA A 155 47.62 -32.16 43.74
N ASP A 156 47.24 -31.04 44.39
CA ASP A 156 48.00 -30.56 45.55
C ASP A 156 47.20 -29.59 46.45
N ALA A 157 47.37 -29.84 47.75
CA ALA A 157 47.24 -29.03 48.97
C ALA A 157 46.21 -27.88 49.14
N THR A 158 45.41 -28.06 50.20
CA THR A 158 44.72 -27.07 51.07
C THR A 158 45.73 -26.24 51.92
N PRO A 159 45.37 -25.41 52.93
CA PRO A 159 44.06 -24.91 53.44
C PRO A 159 44.02 -23.38 53.77
N ASP A 160 42.84 -22.81 54.09
CA ASP A 160 42.60 -22.24 55.43
C ASP A 160 41.10 -21.93 55.68
N VAL A 161 40.72 -22.06 56.95
CA VAL A 161 39.41 -22.06 57.64
C VAL A 161 38.62 -20.74 57.48
N VAL A 162 37.29 -20.62 57.70
CA VAL A 162 36.54 -20.79 58.97
C VAL A 162 35.03 -21.01 58.74
N SER A 163 34.49 -22.03 59.44
CA SER A 163 33.23 -22.15 60.22
C SER A 163 32.30 -20.92 60.33
N GLU A 164 30.98 -20.96 60.58
CA GLU A 164 30.03 -21.96 61.10
C GLU A 164 28.61 -21.34 60.89
N ALA A 165 27.62 -22.11 60.45
CA ALA A 165 26.50 -22.61 61.27
C ALA A 165 25.18 -21.83 61.14
N ARG A 166 24.14 -22.61 60.85
CA ARG A 166 22.71 -22.29 60.85
C ARG A 166 22.22 -22.01 62.27
N GLU A 167 21.13 -21.26 62.37
CA GLU A 167 20.03 -21.61 63.28
C GLU A 167 18.74 -20.86 62.92
N SER A 168 17.63 -21.61 62.78
CA SER A 168 16.26 -21.10 62.88
C SER A 168 15.91 -20.89 64.35
N PRO A 169 14.91 -20.05 64.66
CA PRO A 169 13.71 -20.68 65.20
C PRO A 169 12.38 -20.07 64.75
N SER A 170 11.38 -20.93 64.88
CA SER A 170 9.94 -20.71 64.77
C SER A 170 9.41 -19.80 65.88
N ASN A 171 8.43 -18.93 65.59
CA ASN A 171 7.36 -18.68 66.55
C ASN A 171 6.05 -18.25 65.87
N SER A 172 4.96 -18.77 66.43
CA SER A 172 3.58 -18.77 65.96
C SER A 172 2.77 -17.65 66.60
N VAL A 173 1.93 -16.94 65.83
CA VAL A 173 0.66 -16.34 66.31
C VAL A 173 -0.36 -16.24 65.15
N GLU A 174 -1.47 -16.99 65.24
CA GLU A 174 -2.78 -16.73 64.60
C GLU A 174 -3.72 -16.12 65.69
N PRO A 175 -4.98 -15.68 65.45
CA PRO A 175 -5.76 -15.48 64.20
C PRO A 175 -6.61 -14.18 64.16
N SER A 176 -7.23 -13.86 63.02
CA SER A 176 -8.67 -13.49 62.92
C SER A 176 -9.12 -13.17 61.48
N LYS A 177 -9.85 -14.13 60.91
CA LYS A 177 -11.01 -14.08 60.00
C LYS A 177 -11.41 -12.70 59.42
N GLN A 178 -11.58 -12.60 58.09
CA GLN A 178 -12.90 -12.65 57.45
C GLN A 178 -12.82 -12.83 55.92
N ALA A 179 -13.76 -13.63 55.42
CA ALA A 179 -14.12 -13.99 54.05
C ALA A 179 -14.01 -12.88 52.99
N GLY A 180 -13.88 -13.15 51.68
CA GLY A 180 -13.99 -14.41 50.95
C GLY A 180 -14.07 -14.15 49.44
N SER A 181 -14.12 -15.26 48.71
CA SER A 181 -14.34 -15.42 47.26
C SER A 181 -13.13 -15.26 46.34
N GLY A 182 -12.69 -16.42 45.87
CA GLY A 182 -11.63 -16.64 44.88
C GLY A 182 -12.12 -16.56 43.42
N PRO A 183 -11.38 -17.19 42.50
CA PRO A 183 -11.06 -16.63 41.19
C PRO A 183 -11.93 -17.19 40.06
N THR A 184 -12.07 -16.43 38.98
CA THR A 184 -12.50 -16.96 37.67
C THR A 184 -11.61 -16.39 36.57
N ASP A 185 -10.82 -17.29 36.00
CA ASP A 185 -10.20 -17.24 34.68
C ASP A 185 -11.27 -17.01 33.58
N PRO A 186 -10.91 -16.35 32.46
CA PRO A 186 -11.29 -16.94 31.19
C PRO A 186 -10.15 -17.00 30.17
N SER A 187 -10.01 -18.21 29.62
CA SER A 187 -9.24 -18.58 28.44
C SER A 187 -9.96 -18.20 27.13
N SER A 188 -9.15 -17.80 26.15
CA SER A 188 -9.22 -18.07 24.69
C SER A 188 -10.36 -17.58 23.78
N GLY A 189 -9.94 -17.10 22.60
CA GLY A 189 -10.68 -17.02 21.32
C GLY A 189 -11.23 -15.62 21.01
N THR A 190 -11.15 -15.04 19.81
CA THR A 190 -10.84 -15.53 18.46
C THR A 190 -10.49 -14.33 17.57
N ASN A 191 -9.31 -14.35 16.98
CA ASN A 191 -8.91 -13.54 15.84
C ASN A 191 -9.20 -14.36 14.58
N ASP A 192 -10.42 -14.26 14.07
CA ASP A 192 -10.82 -14.84 12.78
C ASP A 192 -11.97 -14.01 12.20
N GLY A 193 -11.76 -13.36 11.05
CA GLY A 193 -12.81 -12.53 10.44
C GLY A 193 -12.41 -11.50 9.39
N VAL A 194 -11.16 -11.42 8.93
CA VAL A 194 -10.77 -10.46 7.87
C VAL A 194 -10.26 -11.10 6.57
N LEU A 195 -10.39 -12.43 6.42
CA LEU A 195 -9.88 -13.14 5.23
C LEU A 195 -10.94 -13.96 4.46
N ALA A 196 -12.23 -13.80 4.75
CA ALA A 196 -13.28 -14.63 4.15
C ALA A 196 -13.97 -14.03 2.90
N ASP A 197 -13.73 -12.76 2.54
CA ASP A 197 -14.49 -12.07 1.48
C ASP A 197 -13.76 -11.97 0.13
N ALA A 198 -12.76 -12.84 -0.10
CA ALA A 198 -11.85 -12.73 -1.24
C ALA A 198 -11.82 -13.96 -2.15
N MET A 199 -12.85 -14.80 -2.16
CA MET A 199 -13.05 -15.83 -3.20
C MET A 199 -14.55 -16.06 -3.46
N GLY A 200 -14.96 -15.77 -4.69
CA GLY A 200 -16.36 -15.70 -5.12
C GLY A 200 -17.20 -16.95 -4.89
N GLY A 201 -18.48 -16.70 -4.64
CA GLY A 201 -19.56 -17.67 -4.66
C GLY A 201 -20.84 -16.99 -5.14
N GLU A 202 -21.19 -17.23 -6.39
CA GLU A 202 -22.50 -16.93 -6.96
C GLU A 202 -23.59 -17.69 -6.19
N SER A 203 -24.66 -17.01 -5.81
CA SER A 203 -25.98 -17.63 -5.65
C SER A 203 -27.06 -16.54 -5.75
N ALA A 204 -27.77 -16.59 -6.88
CA ALA A 204 -29.11 -16.07 -6.99
C ALA A 204 -30.03 -16.83 -6.03
N ASP A 205 -30.92 -16.13 -5.34
CA ASP A 205 -32.29 -16.63 -5.18
C ASP A 205 -33.27 -15.48 -4.91
N GLU A 206 -34.39 -15.56 -5.63
CA GLU A 206 -35.51 -14.65 -5.59
C GLU A 206 -36.60 -15.18 -4.63
N ALA A 207 -37.32 -14.23 -4.03
CA ALA A 207 -38.75 -14.27 -3.71
C ALA A 207 -39.29 -14.98 -2.45
N ALA A 208 -40.28 -14.23 -1.89
CA ALA A 208 -41.35 -14.57 -0.93
C ALA A 208 -40.97 -14.56 0.56
N GLY A 209 -41.68 -13.88 1.47
CA GLY A 209 -42.86 -13.03 1.41
C GLY A 209 -43.44 -12.79 2.82
N ALA A 210 -44.22 -11.70 2.93
CA ALA A 210 -45.26 -11.39 3.93
C ALA A 210 -44.88 -10.89 5.36
N SER A 211 -45.15 -9.59 5.53
CA SER A 211 -45.95 -8.94 6.58
C SER A 211 -45.62 -9.13 8.07
N ASP A 212 -45.23 -8.02 8.72
CA ASP A 212 -45.92 -7.55 9.93
C ASP A 212 -45.89 -6.01 10.01
N SER A 213 -47.03 -5.42 10.40
CA SER A 213 -47.25 -3.98 10.51
C SER A 213 -47.22 -3.56 11.98
N GLY A 214 -46.48 -2.50 12.31
CA GLY A 214 -46.43 -1.95 13.66
C GLY A 214 -45.83 -0.54 13.77
N ALA A 215 -46.66 0.46 13.43
CA ALA A 215 -46.75 1.82 13.99
C ALA A 215 -45.47 2.67 14.31
N SER A 216 -45.40 3.85 13.67
CA SER A 216 -44.58 5.02 14.06
C SER A 216 -45.03 5.66 15.38
N PRO A 217 -44.21 6.57 15.96
CA PRO A 217 -44.45 8.00 15.71
C PRO A 217 -43.19 8.87 15.49
N SER A 218 -43.43 10.01 14.83
CA SER A 218 -42.52 11.07 14.34
C SER A 218 -41.74 11.86 15.41
N PRO A 219 -40.84 12.77 14.98
CA PRO A 219 -40.90 14.14 15.48
C PRO A 219 -40.96 15.21 14.38
N THR A 220 -41.37 16.38 14.85
CA THR A 220 -41.93 17.57 14.22
C THR A 220 -40.95 18.43 13.42
N ALA A 221 -41.43 18.94 12.29
CA ALA A 221 -40.87 20.09 11.59
C ALA A 221 -41.65 21.35 12.01
N ASP A 222 -40.92 22.42 12.34
CA ASP A 222 -41.47 23.78 12.44
C ASP A 222 -40.93 24.60 11.26
N THR A 223 -41.85 25.31 10.61
CA THR A 223 -41.67 26.11 9.40
C THR A 223 -42.31 27.47 9.63
N GLU A 224 -41.59 28.56 9.39
CA GLU A 224 -42.19 29.85 9.03
C GLU A 224 -41.39 30.56 7.91
N SER A 225 -41.95 30.50 6.70
CA SER A 225 -42.34 31.61 5.79
C SER A 225 -41.36 32.75 5.35
N GLN A 226 -40.89 32.67 4.08
CA GLN A 226 -40.91 33.62 2.90
C GLN A 226 -40.90 35.18 3.06
N PRO A 227 -40.64 36.06 2.02
CA PRO A 227 -40.17 35.94 0.60
C PRO A 227 -39.12 36.99 0.05
N ILE A 228 -38.65 36.74 -1.20
CA ILE A 228 -37.86 37.40 -2.32
C ILE A 228 -38.05 38.94 -2.67
N PRO A 229 -37.36 39.62 -3.66
CA PRO A 229 -36.08 39.50 -4.44
C PRO A 229 -35.31 40.88 -4.64
N PRO A 230 -34.67 41.24 -5.81
CA PRO A 230 -33.23 41.19 -6.16
C PRO A 230 -32.54 42.57 -6.35
N ASP A 231 -31.21 42.62 -6.54
CA ASP A 231 -30.57 43.84 -7.08
C ASP A 231 -29.30 43.55 -7.92
N THR A 232 -29.30 44.12 -9.13
CA THR A 232 -28.16 44.32 -10.05
C THR A 232 -28.01 45.81 -10.25
N PRO A 233 -26.79 46.33 -10.48
CA PRO A 233 -26.61 47.08 -11.73
C PRO A 233 -25.24 46.89 -12.40
N ASP A 234 -25.30 46.72 -13.73
CA ASP A 234 -24.31 47.15 -14.76
C ASP A 234 -24.49 48.67 -15.03
N PRO A 235 -23.81 49.37 -15.98
CA PRO A 235 -22.59 49.13 -16.79
C PRO A 235 -21.66 50.39 -16.86
N ASP A 236 -20.51 50.36 -17.57
CA ASP A 236 -20.17 51.30 -18.67
C ASP A 236 -18.76 51.09 -19.29
N ALA A 237 -18.71 51.32 -20.62
CA ALA A 237 -17.59 51.70 -21.50
C ALA A 237 -16.34 50.79 -21.61
N GLY A 238 -15.84 50.39 -22.78
CA GLY A 238 -16.01 50.91 -24.14
C GLY A 238 -14.63 51.14 -24.78
N SER A 239 -14.47 50.64 -26.01
CA SER A 239 -13.52 51.04 -27.06
C SER A 239 -12.09 50.47 -27.13
N ASP A 240 -11.88 49.82 -28.29
CA ASP A 240 -10.77 49.98 -29.24
C ASP A 240 -9.45 49.19 -29.07
N SER A 241 -9.29 48.20 -29.95
CA SER A 241 -8.01 47.88 -30.61
C SER A 241 -7.57 49.03 -31.52
N PRO A 242 -6.27 49.19 -31.86
CA PRO A 242 -5.75 48.48 -33.03
C PRO A 242 -4.27 48.04 -32.98
N SER A 243 -3.99 47.01 -33.78
CA SER A 243 -2.84 46.76 -34.69
C SER A 243 -1.39 47.07 -34.26
N ASP A 244 -0.50 46.07 -34.35
CA ASP A 244 0.49 45.94 -35.44
C ASP A 244 1.34 44.64 -35.30
N GLU A 245 1.34 43.83 -36.35
CA GLU A 245 2.45 42.94 -36.75
C GLU A 245 3.47 43.78 -37.58
N PRO A 246 4.62 43.28 -38.12
CA PRO A 246 5.26 41.96 -38.01
C PRO A 246 6.78 42.04 -37.71
N ALA A 247 7.44 40.88 -37.47
CA ALA A 247 8.76 40.58 -38.07
C ALA A 247 9.19 39.12 -37.83
N SER A 248 9.44 38.44 -38.95
CA SER A 248 9.98 37.08 -39.09
C SER A 248 11.41 36.89 -38.59
N THR A 249 11.71 35.67 -38.12
CA THR A 249 12.89 34.90 -38.58
C THR A 249 12.58 33.40 -38.53
N SER A 250 12.71 32.75 -39.69
CA SER A 250 12.62 31.31 -39.93
C SER A 250 13.95 30.58 -39.65
N ALA A 251 13.88 29.24 -39.72
CA ALA A 251 14.94 28.22 -39.74
C ALA A 251 15.34 27.65 -38.36
N ASP A 252 15.46 26.34 -38.13
CA ASP A 252 15.26 25.13 -38.94
C ASP A 252 15.14 23.95 -37.95
N GLY A 253 14.53 22.85 -38.39
CA GLY A 253 14.06 21.77 -37.53
C GLY A 253 15.13 20.94 -36.81
N ASP A 254 14.64 20.15 -35.83
CA ASP A 254 15.24 18.88 -35.50
C ASP A 254 14.13 17.89 -35.14
N ALA A 255 14.09 16.81 -35.91
CA ALA A 255 13.23 15.67 -35.72
C ALA A 255 13.79 14.84 -34.56
N SER A 256 13.16 14.89 -33.40
CA SER A 256 13.47 13.92 -32.35
C SER A 256 12.72 12.63 -32.64
N ALA A 257 13.36 11.78 -33.43
CA ALA A 257 13.05 10.37 -33.52
C ALA A 257 13.20 9.73 -32.12
N ASP A 258 12.08 9.45 -31.46
CA ASP A 258 12.06 8.58 -30.29
C ASP A 258 11.86 7.14 -30.76
N THR A 259 12.97 6.42 -30.83
CA THR A 259 13.04 4.98 -31.10
C THR A 259 12.53 4.19 -29.89
N GLY A 260 11.22 4.04 -29.79
CA GLY A 260 10.58 2.90 -29.13
C GLY A 260 10.16 1.89 -30.18
N THR A 261 10.51 0.61 -30.02
CA THR A 261 10.20 -0.52 -30.90
C THR A 261 8.80 -0.40 -31.55
N THR A 262 8.73 0.17 -32.74
CA THR A 262 7.46 0.29 -33.45
C THR A 262 7.19 -1.06 -34.10
N VAL A 263 6.15 -1.73 -33.62
CA VAL A 263 5.34 -2.54 -34.53
C VAL A 263 5.12 -1.66 -35.77
N ASP A 264 5.50 -2.15 -36.95
CA ASP A 264 5.43 -1.38 -38.20
C ASP A 264 3.95 -1.26 -38.59
N VAL A 265 3.23 -0.42 -37.86
CA VAL A 265 1.79 -0.20 -38.00
C VAL A 265 1.61 0.91 -39.03
N GLU A 266 0.84 0.61 -40.07
CA GLU A 266 0.45 1.59 -41.07
C GLU A 266 -0.26 2.76 -40.39
N ARG A 267 0.18 3.99 -40.67
CA ARG A 267 -0.35 5.22 -40.08
C ARG A 267 -1.02 6.06 -41.14
N THR A 268 -2.14 6.68 -40.77
CA THR A 268 -2.92 7.58 -41.62
C THR A 268 -3.12 8.90 -40.87
N THR A 269 -2.82 10.02 -41.54
CA THR A 269 -3.10 11.35 -41.02
C THR A 269 -4.55 11.72 -41.29
N VAL A 270 -5.28 12.11 -40.24
CA VAL A 270 -6.69 12.49 -40.31
C VAL A 270 -6.93 13.81 -39.59
N ARG A 271 -7.90 14.58 -40.08
CA ARG A 271 -8.48 15.72 -39.38
C ARG A 271 -9.74 15.30 -38.66
N ILE A 272 -9.82 15.53 -37.37
CA ILE A 272 -10.96 15.17 -36.53
C ILE A 272 -12.08 16.20 -36.74
N THR A 273 -13.29 15.77 -37.06
CA THR A 273 -14.44 16.65 -37.33
C THR A 273 -15.42 16.73 -36.15
N GLN A 274 -15.32 15.79 -35.20
CA GLN A 274 -16.15 15.71 -34.01
C GLN A 274 -15.28 15.53 -32.77
N ASP A 275 -15.70 16.07 -31.63
CA ASP A 275 -15.01 15.84 -30.37
C ASP A 275 -15.23 14.39 -29.91
N VAL A 276 -14.16 13.58 -29.92
CA VAL A 276 -14.19 12.16 -29.57
C VAL A 276 -13.56 11.91 -28.19
N GLY A 277 -12.68 12.81 -27.73
CA GLY A 277 -11.91 12.66 -26.49
C GLY A 277 -10.73 11.71 -26.64
N SER A 278 -10.28 11.10 -25.54
CA SER A 278 -9.12 10.20 -25.52
C SER A 278 -9.46 8.80 -26.04
N ILE A 279 -8.67 8.31 -27.00
CA ILE A 279 -8.74 6.95 -27.51
C ILE A 279 -7.40 6.21 -27.31
N PHE A 280 -7.46 4.89 -27.18
CA PHE A 280 -6.28 4.05 -27.06
C PHE A 280 -5.99 3.35 -28.38
N GLY A 281 -4.77 3.47 -28.88
CA GLY A 281 -4.37 2.89 -30.15
C GLY A 281 -3.83 1.48 -30.06
N VAL A 282 -3.90 0.74 -31.18
CA VAL A 282 -3.28 -0.59 -31.34
C VAL A 282 -1.76 -0.59 -31.20
N ASP A 283 -1.13 0.59 -31.25
CA ASP A 283 0.30 0.77 -30.97
C ASP A 283 0.57 1.09 -29.49
N GLU A 284 -0.40 0.82 -28.62
CA GLU A 284 -0.33 1.01 -27.16
C GLU A 284 -0.16 2.47 -26.72
N ARG A 285 -0.54 3.42 -27.58
CA ARG A 285 -0.47 4.86 -27.32
C ARG A 285 -1.85 5.47 -27.15
N GLU A 286 -1.97 6.40 -26.22
CA GLU A 286 -3.18 7.20 -26.03
C GLU A 286 -3.15 8.44 -26.93
N TYR A 287 -4.28 8.75 -27.56
CA TYR A 287 -4.46 9.90 -28.44
C TYR A 287 -5.67 10.70 -27.97
N GLU A 288 -5.48 11.98 -27.67
CA GLU A 288 -6.56 12.92 -27.37
C GLU A 288 -7.07 13.54 -28.67
N LEU A 289 -8.35 13.36 -28.99
CA LEU A 289 -8.95 13.77 -30.26
C LEU A 289 -10.02 14.85 -30.03
N ALA A 290 -9.62 16.10 -30.23
CA ALA A 290 -10.53 17.25 -30.21
C ALA A 290 -10.99 17.61 -31.63
N ALA A 291 -12.14 18.27 -31.74
CA ALA A 291 -12.64 18.74 -33.04
C ALA A 291 -11.67 19.73 -33.70
N GLU A 292 -11.52 19.62 -35.02
CA GLU A 292 -10.58 20.34 -35.90
C GLU A 292 -9.09 20.03 -35.70
N ASP A 293 -8.75 19.04 -34.88
CA ASP A 293 -7.36 18.62 -34.69
C ASP A 293 -6.85 17.72 -35.84
N VAL A 294 -5.55 17.80 -36.16
CA VAL A 294 -4.90 16.99 -37.19
C VAL A 294 -3.93 16.03 -36.55
N VAL A 295 -4.32 14.77 -36.48
CA VAL A 295 -3.58 13.73 -35.74
C VAL A 295 -3.22 12.58 -36.69
N THR A 296 -2.04 12.00 -36.48
CA THR A 296 -1.59 10.80 -37.19
C THR A 296 -1.89 9.57 -36.34
N LEU A 297 -2.83 8.75 -36.79
CA LEU A 297 -3.31 7.58 -36.05
C LEU A 297 -2.95 6.29 -36.80
N PRO A 298 -2.80 5.16 -36.09
CA PRO A 298 -2.82 3.85 -36.73
C PRO A 298 -4.04 3.67 -37.62
N THR A 299 -3.86 3.13 -38.83
CA THR A 299 -4.93 2.96 -39.83
C THR A 299 -6.13 2.20 -39.25
N THR A 300 -5.88 1.17 -38.43
CA THR A 300 -6.91 0.39 -37.73
C THR A 300 -7.83 1.24 -36.85
N ASN A 301 -7.33 2.34 -36.28
CA ASN A 301 -8.12 3.25 -35.45
C ASN A 301 -8.75 4.38 -36.25
N ALA A 302 -8.09 4.81 -37.35
CA ALA A 302 -8.59 5.85 -38.23
C ALA A 302 -9.82 5.38 -39.05
N GLU A 303 -9.84 4.13 -39.51
CA GLU A 303 -10.92 3.58 -40.34
C GLU A 303 -12.32 3.71 -39.71
N PRO A 304 -12.55 3.32 -38.43
CA PRO A 304 -13.84 3.51 -37.77
C PRO A 304 -14.27 4.98 -37.60
N LEU A 305 -13.32 5.92 -37.54
CA LEU A 305 -13.60 7.36 -37.41
C LEU A 305 -14.01 7.96 -38.76
N LEU A 306 -13.35 7.54 -39.84
CA LEU A 306 -13.73 7.90 -41.21
C LEU A 306 -15.11 7.34 -41.58
N ALA A 307 -15.42 6.09 -41.19
CA ALA A 307 -16.71 5.45 -41.48
C ALA A 307 -17.91 6.09 -40.76
N ARG A 308 -17.66 6.85 -39.69
CA ARG A 308 -18.70 7.54 -38.88
C ARG A 308 -18.75 9.05 -39.12
N ASP A 309 -18.01 9.55 -40.13
CA ASP A 309 -17.85 10.99 -40.40
C ASP A 309 -17.31 11.78 -39.19
N ALA A 310 -16.59 11.12 -38.28
CA ALA A 310 -15.95 11.71 -37.10
C ALA A 310 -14.51 12.17 -37.38
N ALA A 311 -13.96 11.79 -38.53
CA ALA A 311 -12.70 12.28 -39.05
C ALA A 311 -12.72 12.32 -40.58
N GLU A 312 -11.82 13.12 -41.18
CA GLU A 312 -11.58 13.22 -42.62
C GLU A 312 -10.11 12.90 -42.91
N ARG A 313 -9.84 12.10 -43.95
CA ARG A 313 -8.47 11.71 -44.29
C ARG A 313 -7.74 12.87 -44.98
N LEU A 314 -6.52 13.16 -44.55
CA LEU A 314 -5.61 14.06 -45.23
C LEU A 314 -4.54 13.24 -45.95
N GLU A 315 -4.31 13.52 -47.23
CA GLU A 315 -3.24 12.93 -48.06
C GLU A 315 -1.93 13.71 -47.95
#